data_AF-M1CD09-F1
#
_entry.id   AF-M1CD09-F1
#
_cell.length_a   1.000
_cell.length_b   1.000
_cell.length_c   1.000
_cell.angle_alpha   90.00
_cell.angle_beta   90.00
_cell.angle_gamma   90.00
#
_symmetry.space_group_name_H-M   'P 1'
#
loop_
_entity.id
_entity.type
_entity.pdbx_description
1 polymer ?
#
loop_
_entity_poly.entity_id
_entity_poly.type
_entity_poly.pdbx_seq_one_letter_code
_entity_poly.pdbx_strand_id
1 'polypeptide(L)' 'MHFWWEYLFYLKIAEEGSVEADAKFRALVAIGSLMLEGVVKRIAMDFDVANIAKAAKASKDTKIAEVGADIELITKQS' A
#
# COMPACT_ATOMS: atom_id res chain seq x y z
N MET A 1 -27.33 0.20 16.36
CA MET A 1 -26.20 -0.65 16.76
C MET A 1 -25.62 -1.28 15.49
N HIS A 2 -24.83 -0.51 14.75
CA HIS A 2 -24.43 -0.81 13.36
C HIS A 2 -22.95 -0.50 13.17
N PHE A 3 -22.10 -1.15 13.97
CA PHE A 3 -20.65 -0.86 13.99
C PHE A 3 -19.77 -2.09 14.26
N TRP A 4 -20.37 -3.27 14.42
CA TRP A 4 -19.66 -4.51 14.75
C TRP A 4 -19.51 -5.47 13.57
N TRP A 5 -20.21 -5.21 12.46
CA TRP A 5 -20.15 -6.05 11.26
C TRP A 5 -18.84 -5.86 10.47
N GLU A 6 -18.24 -4.67 10.52
CA GLU A 6 -16.97 -4.39 9.84
C GLU A 6 -15.79 -5.12 10.49
N TYR A 7 -15.80 -5.27 11.82
CA TYR A 7 -14.81 -6.05 12.56
C TYR A 7 -14.93 -7.56 12.27
N LEU A 8 -16.16 -8.07 12.17
CA LEU A 8 -16.39 -9.47 11.81
C LEU A 8 -16.00 -9.76 10.36
N PHE A 9 -16.20 -8.80 9.44
CA PHE A 9 -15.75 -8.91 8.06
C PHE A 9 -14.21 -8.94 7.97
N TYR A 10 -13.53 -8.11 8.76
CA TYR A 10 -12.07 -8.11 8.84
C TYR A 10 -11.50 -9.44 9.38
N LEU A 11 -12.14 -10.01 10.42
CA LEU A 11 -11.73 -11.30 10.97
C LEU A 11 -11.93 -12.45 9.97
N LYS A 12 -13.06 -12.42 9.25
CA LYS A 12 -13.39 -13.39 8.20
C LYS A 12 -12.34 -13.39 7.08
N ILE A 13 -11.95 -12.21 6.60
CA ILE A 13 -10.93 -12.06 5.54
C ILE A 13 -9.52 -12.41 6.04
N ALA A 14 -9.23 -12.17 7.33
CA ALA A 14 -7.95 -12.54 7.95
C ALA A 14 -7.74 -14.05 8.05
N GLU A 15 -8.80 -14.78 8.35
CA GLU A 15 -8.81 -16.24 8.42
C GLU A 15 -8.56 -16.89 7.04
N GLU A 16 -8.91 -16.19 5.95
CA GLU A 16 -8.80 -16.68 4.57
C GLU A 16 -7.45 -16.35 3.88
N GLY A 17 -6.43 -15.83 4.59
CA GLY A 17 -5.10 -15.55 4.04
C GLY A 17 -5.01 -14.36 3.06
N SER A 18 -6.14 -13.72 2.78
CA SER A 18 -6.30 -12.50 1.98
C SER A 18 -5.70 -11.25 2.64
N VAL A 19 -5.57 -11.25 3.98
CA VAL A 19 -5.09 -10.08 4.73
C VAL A 19 -3.65 -9.71 4.44
N GLU A 20 -2.77 -10.63 4.04
CA GLU A 20 -1.38 -10.24 3.80
C GLU A 20 -1.23 -9.36 2.55
N ALA A 21 -1.96 -9.69 1.48
CA ALA A 21 -2.00 -8.88 0.26
C ALA A 21 -2.81 -7.59 0.46
N ASP A 22 -3.94 -7.66 1.18
CA ASP A 22 -4.76 -6.49 1.45
C ASP A 22 -4.07 -5.48 2.40
N ALA A 23 -3.38 -5.97 3.43
CA ALA A 23 -2.58 -5.13 4.32
C ALA A 23 -1.40 -4.48 3.57
N LYS A 24 -0.69 -5.23 2.72
CA LYS A 24 0.36 -4.69 1.85
C LYS A 24 -0.18 -3.60 0.91
N PHE A 25 -1.32 -3.87 0.28
CA PHE A 25 -2.00 -2.90 -0.58
C PHE A 25 -2.36 -1.62 0.19
N ARG A 26 -3.02 -1.74 1.35
CA ARG A 26 -3.39 -0.56 2.18
C ARG A 26 -2.18 0.24 2.64
N ALA A 27 -1.11 -0.44 3.04
CA ALA A 27 0.13 0.23 3.43
C ALA A 27 0.74 1.02 2.26
N LEU A 28 0.80 0.42 1.07
CA LEU A 28 1.30 1.09 -0.14
C LEU A 28 0.43 2.30 -0.50
N VAL A 29 -0.90 2.16 -0.49
CA VAL A 29 -1.83 3.26 -0.77
C VAL A 29 -1.62 4.41 0.22
N ALA A 30 -1.52 4.12 1.52
CA ALA A 30 -1.29 5.15 2.53
C ALA A 30 0.05 5.89 2.31
N ILE A 31 1.13 5.17 2.02
CA ILE A 31 2.44 5.77 1.73
C ILE A 31 2.36 6.64 0.47
N GLY A 32 1.80 6.11 -0.62
CA GLY A 32 1.66 6.82 -1.89
C GLY A 32 0.87 8.12 -1.75
N SER A 33 -0.25 8.10 -1.03
CA SER A 33 -1.06 9.30 -0.75
C SER A 33 -0.27 10.35 0.03
N LEU A 34 0.39 9.96 1.13
CA LEU A 34 1.18 10.90 1.92
C LEU A 34 2.37 11.49 1.14
N MET A 35 2.95 10.72 0.21
CA MET A 35 4.01 11.18 -0.68
C MET A 35 3.49 12.18 -1.71
N LEU A 36 2.29 11.95 -2.24
CA LEU A 36 1.63 12.84 -3.20
C LEU A 36 1.19 14.15 -2.57
N GLU A 37 0.74 14.13 -1.31
CA GLU A 37 0.47 15.32 -0.51
C GLU A 37 1.74 16.11 -0.13
N GLY A 38 2.93 15.56 -0.43
CA GLY A 38 4.22 16.21 -0.19
C GLY A 38 4.68 16.23 1.28
N VAL A 39 3.88 15.66 2.19
CA VAL A 39 4.12 15.70 3.64
C VAL A 39 5.29 14.81 4.05
N VAL A 40 5.46 13.65 3.39
CA VAL A 40 6.43 12.62 3.83
C VAL A 40 7.46 12.24 2.77
N LYS A 41 7.50 12.90 1.61
CA LYS A 41 8.33 12.47 0.45
C LYS A 41 9.80 12.21 0.82
N ARG A 42 10.42 13.12 1.58
CA ARG A 42 11.83 12.97 2.01
C ARG A 42 12.03 11.77 2.93
N ILE A 43 11.17 11.64 3.94
CA ILE A 43 11.22 10.53 4.91
C ILE A 43 10.98 9.20 4.20
N ALA A 44 9.98 9.13 3.31
CA ALA A 44 9.70 7.95 2.51
C ALA A 44 10.89 7.53 1.63
N MET A 45 11.61 8.49 1.05
CA MET A 45 12.85 8.19 0.30
C MET A 45 13.98 7.68 1.21
N ASP A 46 14.12 8.22 2.43
CA ASP A 46 15.11 7.74 3.42
C ASP A 46 14.82 6.29 3.87
N PHE A 47 13.55 5.88 3.87
CA PHE A 47 13.12 4.50 4.12
C PHE A 47 13.11 3.60 2.88
N ASP A 48 13.71 4.04 1.78
CA ASP A 48 13.89 3.25 0.56
C ASP A 48 12.57 2.76 -0.07
N VAL A 49 11.53 3.60 0.00
CA VAL A 49 10.22 3.33 -0.61
C VAL A 49 10.32 3.09 -2.13
N ALA A 50 11.36 3.60 -2.79
CA ALA A 50 11.64 3.30 -4.20
C ALA A 50 11.85 1.80 -4.46
N ASN A 51 12.63 1.11 -3.61
CA ASN A 51 12.82 -0.33 -3.75
C ASN A 51 11.57 -1.12 -3.34
N ILE A 52 10.82 -0.65 -2.34
CA ILE A 52 9.54 -1.24 -1.95
C ILE A 52 8.53 -1.14 -3.10
N ALA A 53 8.43 0.01 -3.76
CA ALA A 53 7.57 0.24 -4.91
C ALA A 53 7.94 -0.68 -6.08
N LYS A 54 9.23 -0.86 -6.34
CA LYS A 54 9.74 -1.77 -7.37
C LYS A 54 9.39 -3.24 -7.08
N ALA A 55 9.49 -3.66 -5.81
CA ALA A 55 9.09 -4.99 -5.38
C ALA A 55 7.57 -5.19 -5.47
N ALA A 56 6.78 -4.17 -5.08
CA ALA A 56 5.32 -4.18 -5.19
C ALA A 56 4.86 -4.28 -6.65
N LYS A 57 5.49 -3.53 -7.56
CA LYS A 57 5.26 -3.59 -9.01
C LYS A 57 5.51 -4.98 -9.61
N ALA A 58 6.44 -5.75 -9.03
CA ALA A 58 6.72 -7.13 -9.44
C ALA A 58 5.77 -8.17 -8.81
N SER A 59 4.80 -7.74 -8.00
CA SER A 59 3.81 -8.62 -7.40
C SER A 59 2.93 -9.30 -8.45
N LYS A 60 2.49 -10.52 -8.15
CA LYS A 60 1.49 -11.24 -8.95
C LYS A 60 0.07 -10.71 -8.74
N ASP A 61 -0.13 -9.95 -7.67
CA ASP A 61 -1.40 -9.32 -7.34
C ASP A 61 -1.50 -7.98 -8.10
N THR A 62 -2.47 -7.89 -9.01
CA THR A 62 -2.64 -6.74 -9.91
C THR A 62 -2.80 -5.43 -9.16
N LYS A 63 -3.60 -5.39 -8.09
CA LYS A 63 -3.84 -4.14 -7.34
C LYS A 63 -2.56 -3.66 -6.64
N ILE A 64 -1.73 -4.59 -6.15
CA ILE A 64 -0.43 -4.25 -5.55
C ILE A 64 0.55 -3.77 -6.63
N ALA A 65 0.55 -4.43 -7.79
CA ALA A 65 1.44 -4.08 -8.90
C ALA A 65 1.17 -2.68 -9.45
N GLU A 66 -0.11 -2.30 -9.60
CA GLU A 66 -0.52 -0.97 -10.04
C GLU A 66 -0.09 0.12 -9.07
N VAL A 67 -0.43 -0.02 -7.77
CA VAL A 67 -0.03 0.95 -6.76
C VAL A 67 1.51 1.06 -6.63
N GLY A 68 2.22 -0.06 -6.77
CA GLY A 68 3.68 -0.05 -6.82
C GLY A 68 4.24 0.77 -7.99
N ALA A 69 3.61 0.68 -9.17
CA ALA A 69 4.02 1.48 -10.33
C ALA A 69 3.77 2.98 -10.12
N ASP A 70 2.64 3.36 -9.52
CA ASP A 70 2.31 4.75 -9.22
C ASP A 70 3.30 5.36 -8.22
N ILE A 71 3.62 4.65 -7.14
CA ILE A 71 4.61 5.11 -6.16
C ILE A 71 6.00 5.22 -6.80
N GLU A 72 6.38 4.27 -7.67
CA GLU A 72 7.64 4.35 -8.40
C GLU A 72 7.70 5.62 -9.27
N LEU A 73 6.59 6.02 -9.90
CA LEU A 73 6.53 7.28 -10.66
C LEU A 73 6.65 8.51 -9.74
N ILE A 74 5.97 8.52 -8.58
CA ILE A 74 6.06 9.62 -7.60
C ILE A 74 7.49 9.78 -7.08
N THR A 75 8.24 8.68 -6.89
CA THR A 75 9.65 8.75 -6.46
C THR A 75 10.58 9.33 -7.52
N LYS A 76 10.20 9.27 -8.80
CA LYS A 76 10.98 9.78 -9.95
C LYS A 76 10.62 11.22 -10.31
N GLN A 77 9.41 11.65 -9.99
CA GLN A 77 8.98 13.05 -10.14
C GLN A 77 9.65 13.85 -9.02
N SER A 78 10.50 14.82 -9.36
CA SER A 78 11.17 15.72 -8.39
C SER A 78 10.26 16.86 -8.00
#